data_AF-A0A1Y4BUH2-F1
#
_entry.id   AF-A0A1Y4BUH2-F1
#
_cell.length_a   1.000
_cell.length_b   1.000
_cell.length_c   1.000
_cell.angle_alpha   90.00
_cell.angle_beta   90.00
_cell.angle_gamma   90.00
#
_symmetry.space_group_name_H-M   'P 1'
#
loop_
_entity.id
_entity.type
_entity.pdbx_description
1 polymer ?
#
loop_
_entity_poly.entity_id
_entity_poly.type
_entity_poly.pdbx_seq_one_letter_code
_entity_poly.pdbx_strand_id
1 'polypeptide(L)' 'MKFWKEHTALRVSLIALFFIVGLAMIIGGWQMTGQMSGLIIMIVGLALLIVALAIYNKPFQDPKR' A
#
# COMPACT_ATOMS: atom_id res chain seq x y z
N MET A 1 6.15 -13.95 -13.52
CA MET A 1 7.22 -14.16 -12.52
C MET A 1 6.69 -15.07 -11.42
N LYS A 2 7.37 -16.17 -11.09
CA LYS A 2 6.91 -17.13 -10.07
C LYS A 2 7.13 -16.68 -8.62
N PHE A 3 8.10 -15.77 -8.38
CA PHE A 3 8.47 -15.27 -7.05
C PHE A 3 7.27 -14.89 -6.17
N TRP A 4 6.35 -14.06 -6.64
CA TRP A 4 5.18 -13.62 -5.85
C TRP A 4 4.14 -14.72 -5.61
N LYS A 5 4.12 -15.78 -6.44
CA LYS A 5 3.25 -16.96 -6.23
C LYS A 5 3.89 -17.90 -5.19
N GLU A 6 5.20 -18.02 -5.19
CA GLU A 6 5.97 -18.89 -4.27
C GLU A 6 6.13 -18.28 -2.86
N HIS A 7 6.33 -16.96 -2.76
CA HIS A 7 6.54 -16.27 -1.49
C HIS A 7 5.26 -15.60 -0.95
N THR A 8 4.22 -16.41 -0.76
CA THR A 8 2.91 -15.91 -0.29
C THR A 8 3.00 -15.24 1.09
N ALA A 9 3.76 -15.82 2.03
CA ALA A 9 3.93 -15.24 3.36
C ALA A 9 4.54 -13.83 3.30
N LEU A 10 5.67 -13.67 2.61
CA LEU A 10 6.33 -12.38 2.41
C LEU A 10 5.40 -11.36 1.75
N ARG A 11 4.67 -11.77 0.70
CA ARG A 11 3.72 -10.90 -0.01
C ARG A 11 2.64 -10.38 0.92
N VAL A 12 2.02 -11.26 1.70
CA VAL A 12 0.95 -10.88 2.65
C VAL A 12 1.50 -9.99 3.75
N SER A 13 2.69 -10.29 4.30
CA SER A 13 3.34 -9.45 5.30
C SER A 13 3.63 -8.05 4.78
N LEU A 14 4.15 -7.91 3.55
CA LEU A 14 4.39 -6.60 2.93
C LEU A 14 3.08 -5.82 2.69
N ILE A 15 2.04 -6.49 2.20
CA ILE A 15 0.72 -5.87 2.00
C ILE A 15 0.17 -5.36 3.34
N ALA A 16 0.19 -6.20 4.38
CA ALA A 16 -0.30 -5.83 5.70
C ALA A 16 0.48 -4.65 6.29
N LEU A 17 1.81 -4.65 6.17
CA LEU A 17 2.66 -3.56 6.62
C LEU A 17 2.31 -2.24 5.94
N PHE A 18 2.31 -2.20 4.60
CA PHE A 18 1.99 -0.99 3.85
C PHE A 18 0.54 -0.53 4.07
N PHE A 19 -0.40 -1.46 4.23
CA PHE A 19 -1.79 -1.15 4.48
C PHE A 19 -1.99 -0.49 5.85
N ILE A 20 -1.44 -1.09 6.92
CA ILE A 20 -1.56 -0.56 8.29
C ILE A 20 -0.89 0.82 8.39
N VAL A 21 0.34 0.95 7.88
CA VAL A 21 1.07 2.21 7.91
C VAL A 21 0.37 3.27 7.05
N GLY A 22 -0.10 2.89 5.86
CA GLY A 22 -0.85 3.78 4.96
C GLY A 22 -2.14 4.31 5.59
N LEU A 23 -2.93 3.44 6.22
CA LEU A 23 -4.13 3.85 6.96
C LEU A 23 -3.82 4.74 8.15
N ALA A 24 -2.79 4.40 8.94
CA ALA A 24 -2.37 5.22 10.09
C ALA A 24 -1.98 6.63 9.64
N MET A 25 -1.27 6.77 8.52
CA MET A 25 -0.95 8.08 7.95
C MET A 25 -2.18 8.83 7.46
N ILE A 26 -3.13 8.18 6.78
CA ILE A 26 -4.36 8.85 6.33
C ILE A 26 -5.17 9.36 7.53
N ILE A 27 -5.35 8.53 8.54
CA ILE A 27 -6.07 8.90 9.78
C ILE A 27 -5.33 10.02 10.51
N GLY A 28 -4.01 9.91 10.66
CA GLY A 28 -3.17 10.92 11.31
C GLY A 28 -3.16 12.25 10.57
N GLY A 29 -3.02 12.22 9.25
CA GLY A 29 -3.07 13.42 8.40
C GLY A 29 -4.45 14.08 8.43
N TRP A 30 -5.52 13.30 8.55
CA TRP A 30 -6.88 13.84 8.72
C TRP A 30 -7.05 14.60 10.04
N GLN A 31 -6.39 14.19 11.12
CA GLN A 31 -6.36 14.96 12.37
C GLN A 31 -5.66 16.33 12.23
N MET A 32 -4.90 16.54 11.15
CA MET A 32 -4.21 17.79 10.82
C MET A 32 -4.93 18.60 9.74
N THR A 33 -6.26 18.43 9.61
CA THR A 33 -7.08 19.13 8.61
C THR A 33 -6.87 20.65 8.67
N GLY A 34 -6.70 21.27 7.50
CA GLY A 34 -6.38 22.70 7.38
C GLY A 34 -4.89 23.01 7.31
N GLN A 35 -4.01 22.02 7.50
CA GLN A 35 -2.56 22.16 7.32
C GLN A 35 -2.09 21.45 6.04
N MET A 36 -1.17 22.09 5.30
CA MET A 36 -0.56 21.48 4.11
C MET A 36 0.22 20.20 4.45
N SER A 37 0.84 20.15 5.63
CA SER A 37 1.53 18.96 6.16
C SER A 37 0.59 17.76 6.28
N GLY A 38 -0.62 17.96 6.82
CA GLY A 38 -1.64 16.91 6.92
C GLY A 38 -2.00 16.34 5.56
N LEU A 39 -2.20 17.20 4.57
CA LEU A 39 -2.48 16.80 3.20
C LEU A 39 -1.32 16.00 2.56
N ILE A 40 -0.07 16.43 2.76
CA ILE A 40 1.10 15.68 2.28
C ILE A 40 1.16 14.28 2.92
N ILE A 41 0.94 14.19 4.23
CA ILE A 41 0.92 12.90 4.95
C ILE A 41 -0.16 11.98 4.38
N MET A 42 -1.37 12.50 4.12
CA MET A 42 -2.45 11.73 3.51
C MET A 42 -2.07 11.22 2.12
N ILE A 43 -1.40 12.04 1.29
CA ILE A 43 -0.92 11.63 -0.04
C ILE A 43 0.12 10.51 0.07
N VAL A 44 1.06 10.61 1.01
CA VAL A 44 2.04 9.54 1.26
C VAL A 44 1.34 8.27 1.73
N GLY A 45 0.35 8.37 2.61
CA GLY A 45 -0.49 7.25 3.03
C GLY A 45 -1.20 6.57 1.86
N LEU A 46 -1.83 7.35 0.98
CA LEU A 46 -2.47 6.83 -0.24
C LEU A 46 -1.47 6.14 -1.16
N ALA A 47 -0.27 6.70 -1.35
CA ALA A 47 0.78 6.07 -2.15
C ALA A 47 1.16 4.69 -1.60
N LEU A 48 1.27 4.54 -0.28
CA LEU A 48 1.51 3.23 0.34
C LEU A 48 0.36 2.23 0.10
N LEU A 49 -0.90 2.69 0.19
CA LEU A 49 -2.05 1.83 -0.12
C LEU A 49 -2.05 1.36 -1.59
N ILE A 50 -1.67 2.26 -2.52
CA ILE A 50 -1.51 1.90 -3.93
C ILE A 50 -0.38 0.89 -4.12
N VAL A 51 0.75 1.02 -3.41
CA VAL A 51 1.84 0.03 -3.44
C VAL A 51 1.36 -1.32 -2.89
N ALA A 52 0.59 -1.34 -1.80
CA ALA A 52 0.01 -2.56 -1.26
C ALA A 52 -0.89 -3.26 -2.31
N LEU A 53 -1.76 -2.51 -2.98
CA LEU A 53 -2.58 -3.02 -4.09
C LEU A 53 -1.74 -3.51 -5.27
N ALA A 54 -0.67 -2.80 -5.63
CA ALA A 54 0.23 -3.20 -6.70
C ALA A 54 0.89 -4.56 -6.39
N ILE A 55 1.35 -4.76 -5.15
CA ILE A 55 1.93 -6.03 -4.68
C ILE A 55 0.88 -7.15 -4.68
N TYR A 56 -0.35 -6.85 -4.23
CA TYR A 56 -1.47 -7.79 -4.31
C TYR A 56 -1.75 -8.24 -5.76
N ASN A 57 -1.67 -7.32 -6.72
CA ASN A 57 -1.97 -7.60 -8.12
C ASN A 57 -0.86 -8.35 -8.87
N LYS A 58 0.40 -8.32 -8.40
CA LYS A 58 1.55 -8.96 -9.06
C LYS A 58 1.38 -10.44 -9.44
N PRO A 59 0.78 -11.31 -8.62
CA PRO A 59 0.56 -12.72 -8.96
C PRO A 59 -0.47 -12.93 -10.08
N PHE A 60 -1.37 -11.97 -10.30
CA PHE A 60 -2.48 -12.05 -11.28
C PHE A 60 -2.14 -11.39 -12.62
N GLN A 61 -0.94 -10.82 -12.74
CA GLN A 61 -0.40 -10.36 -14.02
C GLN A 61 0.09 -11.59 -14.81
N ASP A 62 -0.83 -12.47 -15.19
CA ASP A 62 -0.53 -13.51 -16.18
C ASP A 62 -0.27 -12.82 -17.53
N PRO A 63 0.68 -13.33 -18.34
CA PRO A 63 0.93 -12.77 -19.66
C PRO A 63 -0.37 -12.83 -20.47
N LYS A 64 -0.76 -11.69 -21.07
CA LYS A 64 -1.86 -11.66 -22.04
C LYS A 64 -1.60 -12.74 -23.08
N ARG A 65 -2.52 -13.69 -23.19
CA ARG A 65 -2.53 -14.72 -24.22
C ARG A 65 -2.76 -14.10 -25.59
#